data_AF-A0A954ZS81-F1
#
_entry.id   AF-A0A954ZS81-F1
#
_cell.length_a   1.000
_cell.length_b   1.000
_cell.length_c   1.000
_cell.angle_alpha   90.00
_cell.angle_beta   90.00
_cell.angle_gamma   90.00
#
_symmetry.space_group_name_H-M   'P 1'
#
loop_
_entity.id
_entity.type
_entity.pdbx_description
1 polymer ?
#
loop_
_entity_poly.entity_id
_entity_poly.type
_entity_poly.pdbx_seq_one_letter_code
_entity_poly.pdbx_strand_id
1 'polypeptide(L)'
;MARTLGTILTAMLIWTAVETRCEQHSDPKPIAVITEMISNADAGTIIRVPAGVYEGNLVVRKPVVLDGSDGAVLDGLGRGTVIEVLADGVVIRHCTVRNSGLDVTGEPAAIRVIAADVVIESNNISESLFGIDLRESPNAIIRSNKIECIDLEPGRRGDGIRLWWSHGCLVEGNVVHNSRDMVFWYSEDLRIRGNTVMGSRYGLHFMYSHGSVLEQNDLLNNSVGVYLMYSNGITLRENRMSNNRGASGYGIGLKDCDDITITGNALLANRVGVYIDNSPSSVGSKGLFESNLIAFNEIGLLATPNTHDNVFTNNAFIENEEPAATHGRGRLVNNTFAREGVGNYWSDYAGFDLDGNGIGDVVYEPQSLFGAMLANEPNLRLFVHSPAQRAIEFTSRALPELRPQSTLVDPSPLASPPEIRLDMAAKGRQVGSMLMLAVSMLAIAAGVIVYTIVEPRLGAAPRGDRS
;
A
#
# COMPACT_ATOMS: atom_id res chain seq x y z
N MET A 1 -29.03 -48.02 10.85
CA MET A 1 -28.44 -46.94 11.67
C MET A 1 -27.39 -47.42 12.70
N ALA A 2 -26.72 -48.57 12.49
CA ALA A 2 -25.68 -49.07 13.42
C ALA A 2 -24.43 -49.63 12.69
N ARG A 3 -24.25 -49.34 11.40
CA ARG A 3 -23.06 -49.75 10.61
C ARG A 3 -22.33 -48.58 9.93
N THR A 4 -22.76 -47.35 10.18
CA THR A 4 -22.18 -46.12 9.64
C THR A 4 -21.45 -45.26 10.70
N LEU A 5 -21.34 -45.73 11.95
CA LEU A 5 -20.56 -45.06 13.01
C LEU A 5 -19.13 -45.62 13.18
N GLY A 6 -18.83 -46.82 12.65
CA GLY A 6 -17.53 -47.49 12.85
C GLY A 6 -16.40 -46.97 11.96
N THR A 7 -16.73 -46.31 10.85
CA THR A 7 -15.74 -45.82 9.86
C THR A 7 -15.33 -44.36 10.09
N ILE A 8 -16.02 -43.63 10.98
CA ILE A 8 -15.70 -42.23 11.31
C ILE A 8 -14.70 -42.14 12.47
N LEU A 9 -14.63 -43.15 13.36
CA LEU A 9 -13.70 -43.14 14.50
C LEU A 9 -12.26 -43.55 14.15
N THR A 10 -12.02 -44.28 13.06
CA THR A 10 -10.66 -44.71 12.65
C THR A 10 -9.98 -43.69 11.72
N ALA A 11 -10.73 -42.78 11.08
CA ALA A 11 -10.16 -41.67 10.31
C ALA A 11 -9.73 -40.48 11.19
N MET A 12 -10.23 -40.39 12.43
CA MET A 12 -9.83 -39.35 13.39
C MET A 12 -8.53 -39.63 14.14
N LEU A 13 -7.97 -40.84 14.05
CA LEU A 13 -6.74 -41.24 14.76
C LEU A 13 -5.47 -41.22 13.89
N ILE A 14 -5.59 -40.89 12.59
CA ILE A 14 -4.45 -40.79 11.66
C ILE A 14 -4.20 -39.32 11.21
N TRP A 15 -5.01 -38.35 11.66
CA TRP A 15 -4.79 -36.91 11.39
C TRP A 15 -4.15 -36.14 12.57
N THR A 16 -3.59 -36.82 13.55
CA THR A 16 -2.86 -36.17 14.66
C THR A 16 -1.44 -36.72 14.82
N ALA A 17 -0.79 -36.98 13.69
CA ALA A 17 0.66 -36.99 13.60
C ALA A 17 1.11 -35.77 12.77
N VAL A 18 0.70 -34.58 13.20
CA VAL A 18 1.62 -33.45 13.05
C VAL A 18 2.78 -33.83 13.94
N GLU A 19 3.92 -34.12 13.34
CA GLU A 19 5.19 -34.11 14.05
C GLU A 19 5.31 -32.72 14.69
N THR A 20 4.84 -32.60 15.93
CA THR A 20 5.43 -31.68 16.88
C THR A 20 6.89 -32.11 16.95
N ARG A 21 7.74 -31.49 16.11
CA ARG A 21 9.11 -31.25 16.54
C ARG A 21 8.94 -30.56 17.88
N CYS A 22 9.13 -31.34 18.94
CA CYS A 22 9.43 -30.81 20.24
C CYS A 22 10.70 -30.02 19.98
N GLU A 23 10.59 -28.71 19.72
CA GLU A 23 11.71 -27.80 19.86
C GLU A 23 12.24 -28.10 21.26
N GLN A 24 13.42 -28.70 21.33
CA GLN A 24 14.16 -28.78 22.57
C GLN A 24 14.35 -27.33 23.00
N HIS A 25 13.45 -26.83 23.84
CA HIS A 25 13.60 -25.57 24.53
C HIS A 25 14.78 -25.77 25.48
N SER A 26 15.99 -25.53 24.96
CA SER A 26 17.12 -25.20 25.81
C SER A 26 16.72 -24.00 26.65
N ASP A 27 17.00 -24.03 27.95
CA ASP A 27 16.73 -22.90 28.83
C ASP A 27 17.25 -21.59 28.20
N PRO A 28 16.48 -20.48 28.30
CA PRO A 28 16.93 -19.21 27.77
C PRO A 28 18.30 -18.84 28.30
N LYS A 29 19.18 -18.38 27.40
CA LYS A 29 20.53 -17.95 27.71
C LYS A 29 20.52 -16.43 27.94
N PRO A 30 21.36 -15.89 28.84
CA PRO A 30 21.52 -14.45 28.93
C PRO A 30 22.16 -13.89 27.65
N ILE A 31 21.73 -12.71 27.22
CA ILE A 31 22.30 -12.01 26.04
C ILE A 31 23.83 -11.78 26.17
N ALA A 32 24.35 -11.77 27.40
CA ALA A 32 25.77 -11.67 27.71
C ALA A 32 26.64 -12.72 27.00
N VAL A 33 26.08 -13.90 26.67
CA VAL A 33 26.79 -14.92 25.88
C VAL A 33 27.16 -14.38 24.50
N ILE A 34 26.24 -13.69 23.82
CA ILE A 34 26.52 -13.08 22.51
C ILE A 34 27.49 -11.91 22.69
N THR A 35 27.32 -11.10 23.74
CA THR A 35 28.25 -10.00 24.05
C THR A 35 29.69 -10.49 24.23
N GLU A 36 29.89 -11.62 24.90
CA GLU A 36 31.22 -12.24 25.06
C GLU A 36 31.77 -12.74 23.72
N MET A 37 30.95 -13.39 22.89
CA MET A 37 31.35 -13.81 21.54
C MET A 37 31.83 -12.62 20.69
N ILE A 38 31.11 -11.50 20.74
CA ILE A 38 31.48 -10.26 20.03
C ILE A 38 32.79 -9.68 20.58
N SER A 39 32.96 -9.70 21.91
CA SER A 39 34.17 -9.15 22.56
C SER A 39 35.43 -9.93 22.17
N ASN A 40 35.32 -11.26 22.08
CA ASN A 40 36.43 -12.16 21.78
C ASN A 40 36.74 -12.32 20.27
N ALA A 41 35.79 -11.99 19.39
CA ALA A 41 35.97 -12.11 17.95
C ALA A 41 36.74 -10.93 17.36
N ASP A 42 37.60 -11.12 16.35
CA ASP A 42 38.26 -10.00 15.66
C ASP A 42 37.28 -9.18 14.82
N ALA A 43 37.65 -7.93 14.51
CA ALA A 43 36.86 -7.09 13.60
C ALA A 43 36.65 -7.77 12.24
N GLY A 44 35.42 -7.70 11.71
CA GLY A 44 35.00 -8.35 10.47
C GLY A 44 34.67 -9.85 10.60
N THR A 45 34.84 -10.45 11.79
CA THR A 45 34.56 -11.87 11.99
C THR A 45 33.07 -12.19 11.88
N ILE A 46 32.77 -13.36 11.31
CA ILE A 46 31.42 -13.93 11.32
C ILE A 46 31.21 -14.72 12.60
N ILE A 47 30.27 -14.25 13.41
CA ILE A 47 29.82 -14.87 14.64
C ILE A 47 28.52 -15.63 14.33
N ARG A 48 28.63 -16.95 14.19
CA ARG A 48 27.47 -17.84 14.10
C ARG A 48 26.88 -18.02 15.49
N VAL A 49 25.70 -17.47 15.71
CA VAL A 49 25.00 -17.58 17.00
C VAL A 49 24.31 -18.94 17.05
N PRO A 50 24.64 -19.81 18.02
CA PRO A 50 23.99 -21.10 18.14
C PRO A 50 22.47 -20.97 18.32
N ALA A 51 21.75 -22.03 17.94
CA ALA A 51 20.32 -22.13 18.24
C ALA A 51 20.02 -21.85 19.73
N GLY A 52 18.97 -21.08 19.97
CA GLY A 52 18.48 -20.80 21.32
C GLY A 52 17.85 -19.42 21.46
N VAL A 53 17.20 -19.22 22.62
CA VAL A 53 16.65 -17.93 23.04
C VAL A 53 17.69 -17.21 23.87
N TYR A 54 17.98 -15.96 23.53
CA TYR A 54 18.91 -15.08 24.19
C TYR A 54 18.16 -13.87 24.76
N GLU A 55 18.05 -13.81 26.08
CA GLU A 55 17.24 -12.83 26.78
C GLU A 55 18.06 -11.60 27.20
N GLY A 56 17.55 -10.42 26.84
CA GLY A 56 18.12 -9.12 27.18
C GLY A 56 18.42 -8.27 25.95
N ASN A 57 18.98 -7.09 26.21
CA ASN A 57 19.31 -6.11 25.18
C ASN A 57 20.78 -6.24 24.77
N LEU A 58 21.04 -6.29 23.47
CA LEU A 58 22.38 -6.40 22.89
C LEU A 58 22.87 -5.04 22.39
N VAL A 59 24.11 -4.69 22.68
CA VAL A 59 24.78 -3.51 22.11
C VAL A 59 26.01 -3.96 21.32
N VAL A 60 26.02 -3.70 20.03
CA VAL A 60 27.10 -4.10 19.11
C VAL A 60 28.03 -2.90 18.88
N ARG A 61 29.21 -2.94 19.50
CA ARG A 61 30.24 -1.87 19.43
C ARG A 61 31.47 -2.25 18.61
N LYS A 62 31.44 -3.41 17.95
CA LYS A 62 32.55 -3.93 17.15
C LYS A 62 32.01 -4.30 15.77
N PRO A 63 32.73 -3.97 14.68
CA PRO A 63 32.33 -4.35 13.33
C PRO A 63 32.39 -5.88 13.21
N VAL A 64 31.25 -6.55 13.21
CA VAL A 64 31.15 -8.02 13.13
C VAL A 64 29.93 -8.40 12.28
N VAL A 65 29.91 -9.63 11.79
CA VAL A 65 28.72 -10.24 11.19
C VAL A 65 28.07 -11.15 12.23
N LEU A 66 26.88 -10.78 12.70
CA LEU A 66 26.05 -11.60 13.58
C LEU A 66 25.09 -12.44 12.71
N ASP A 67 25.30 -13.75 12.70
CA ASP A 67 24.56 -14.69 11.84
C ASP A 67 23.76 -15.68 12.68
N GLY A 68 22.44 -15.51 12.69
CA GLY A 68 21.48 -16.31 13.44
C GLY A 68 20.93 -17.54 12.70
N SER A 69 21.55 -17.95 11.59
CA SER A 69 21.05 -19.01 10.69
C SER A 69 20.78 -20.37 11.35
N ASP A 70 21.37 -20.63 12.52
CA ASP A 70 21.13 -21.85 13.29
C ASP A 70 19.84 -21.79 14.15
N GLY A 71 19.09 -20.69 14.10
CA GLY A 71 17.85 -20.51 14.86
C GLY A 71 18.03 -19.66 16.12
N ALA A 72 18.80 -18.57 16.03
CA ALA A 72 19.01 -17.66 17.13
C ALA A 72 17.81 -16.70 17.31
N VAL A 73 17.28 -16.62 18.53
CA VAL A 73 16.21 -15.70 18.92
C VAL A 73 16.76 -14.71 19.93
N LEU A 74 16.71 -13.42 19.64
CA LEU A 74 17.06 -12.33 20.54
C LEU A 74 15.76 -11.73 21.10
N ASP A 75 15.58 -11.83 22.41
CA ASP A 75 14.34 -11.48 23.11
C ASP A 75 14.57 -10.30 24.08
N GLY A 76 13.97 -9.15 23.78
CA GLY A 76 14.11 -7.93 24.59
C GLY A 76 13.31 -7.92 25.89
N LEU A 77 12.54 -8.97 26.19
CA LEU A 77 11.72 -9.09 27.41
C LEU A 77 10.72 -7.94 27.63
N GLY A 78 10.27 -7.30 26.54
CA GLY A 78 9.37 -6.15 26.60
C GLY A 78 10.04 -4.88 27.12
N ARG A 79 11.37 -4.74 26.99
CA ARG A 79 12.15 -3.62 27.52
C ARG A 79 13.13 -3.08 26.50
N GLY A 80 13.14 -1.75 26.34
CA GLY A 80 14.14 -1.04 25.54
C GLY A 80 14.25 -1.54 24.09
N THR A 81 15.35 -1.20 23.44
CA THR A 81 15.70 -1.69 22.11
C THR A 81 16.38 -3.05 22.20
N VAL A 82 15.98 -4.03 21.39
CA VAL A 82 16.52 -5.39 21.49
C VAL A 82 17.98 -5.46 21.05
N ILE A 83 18.30 -4.88 19.88
CA ILE A 83 19.68 -4.76 19.39
C ILE A 83 19.99 -3.31 19.04
N GLU A 84 21.03 -2.75 19.64
CA GLU A 84 21.56 -1.42 19.31
C GLU A 84 22.94 -1.56 18.66
N VAL A 85 23.06 -1.09 17.42
CA VAL A 85 24.28 -1.14 16.60
C VAL A 85 24.95 0.23 16.61
N LEU A 86 26.18 0.27 17.11
CA LEU A 86 26.97 1.49 17.31
C LEU A 86 28.34 1.46 16.61
N ALA A 87 28.60 0.45 15.80
CA ALA A 87 29.83 0.30 15.03
C ALA A 87 29.51 0.16 13.54
N ASP A 88 30.31 0.83 12.72
CA ASP A 88 30.18 0.81 11.27
C ASP A 88 30.43 -0.60 10.72
N GLY A 89 29.86 -0.90 9.55
CA GLY A 89 30.12 -2.17 8.84
C GLY A 89 29.60 -3.42 9.55
N VAL A 90 28.74 -3.27 10.58
CA VAL A 90 28.07 -4.41 11.23
C VAL A 90 27.06 -5.03 10.27
N VAL A 91 26.97 -6.36 10.29
CA VAL A 91 25.94 -7.10 9.59
C VAL A 91 25.11 -7.90 10.60
N ILE A 92 23.78 -7.76 10.56
CA ILE A 92 22.86 -8.59 11.33
C ILE A 92 22.01 -9.38 10.35
N ARG A 93 22.09 -10.71 10.42
CA ARG A 93 21.35 -11.57 9.50
C ARG A 93 20.81 -12.85 10.08
N HIS A 94 19.71 -13.31 9.49
CA HIS A 94 19.05 -14.57 9.83
C HIS A 94 18.65 -14.70 11.32
N CYS A 95 18.55 -13.59 12.04
CA CYS A 95 18.12 -13.57 13.43
C CYS A 95 16.60 -13.47 13.53
N THR A 96 16.03 -14.07 14.57
CA THR A 96 14.71 -13.66 15.05
C THR A 96 14.89 -12.63 16.16
N VAL A 97 14.24 -11.47 16.06
CA VAL A 97 14.36 -10.38 17.04
C VAL A 97 12.95 -9.98 17.50
N ARG A 98 12.69 -10.04 18.80
CA ARG A 98 11.33 -9.83 19.33
C ARG A 98 11.27 -9.15 20.68
N ASN A 99 10.05 -8.76 21.07
CA ASN A 99 9.72 -8.24 22.39
C ASN A 99 10.51 -6.99 22.77
N SER A 100 10.49 -5.97 21.90
CA SER A 100 11.00 -4.65 22.30
C SER A 100 10.14 -4.03 23.40
N GLY A 101 10.60 -2.93 24.00
CA GLY A 101 9.77 -2.10 24.88
C GLY A 101 8.48 -1.60 24.23
N LEU A 102 7.53 -1.17 25.06
CA LEU A 102 6.26 -0.54 24.65
C LEU A 102 6.15 0.95 24.97
N ASP A 103 7.12 1.49 25.72
CA ASP A 103 7.12 2.90 26.10
C ASP A 103 7.46 3.76 24.88
N VAL A 104 6.43 4.41 24.33
CA VAL A 104 6.53 5.30 23.17
C VAL A 104 7.57 6.42 23.38
N THR A 105 7.82 6.83 24.62
CA THR A 105 8.78 7.90 24.95
C THR A 105 10.22 7.49 24.64
N GLY A 106 10.56 6.21 24.85
CA GLY A 106 11.87 5.65 24.55
C GLY A 106 12.04 5.17 23.11
N GLU A 107 10.96 5.20 22.32
CA GLU A 107 10.87 4.71 20.94
C GLU A 107 11.59 3.36 20.70
N PRO A 108 11.42 2.36 21.58
CA PRO A 108 12.16 1.09 21.52
C PRO A 108 11.97 0.38 20.18
N ALA A 109 13.08 -0.10 19.62
CA ALA A 109 13.09 -0.82 18.34
C ALA A 109 13.54 -2.27 18.51
N ALA A 110 13.22 -3.12 17.54
CA ALA A 110 13.87 -4.43 17.45
C ALA A 110 15.36 -4.22 17.16
N ILE A 111 15.68 -3.43 16.14
CA ILE A 111 17.06 -3.10 15.76
C ILE A 111 17.17 -1.59 15.59
N ARG A 112 17.99 -0.94 16.43
CA ARG A 112 18.39 0.45 16.23
C ARG A 112 19.82 0.51 15.72
N VAL A 113 20.07 1.39 14.77
CA VAL A 113 21.40 1.62 14.21
C VAL A 113 21.75 3.10 14.33
N ILE A 114 22.97 3.34 14.82
CA ILE A 114 23.61 4.66 14.90
C ILE A 114 25.05 4.47 14.41
N ALA A 115 25.18 4.09 13.14
CA ALA A 115 26.44 3.68 12.50
C ALA A 115 26.31 3.66 10.97
N ALA A 116 27.42 3.82 10.26
CA ALA A 116 27.48 3.79 8.80
C ALA A 116 27.68 2.38 8.23
N ASP A 117 27.32 2.19 6.96
CA ASP A 117 27.63 0.99 6.17
C ASP A 117 27.12 -0.33 6.80
N VAL A 118 26.03 -0.26 7.55
CA VAL A 118 25.41 -1.42 8.24
C VAL A 118 24.50 -2.21 7.30
N VAL A 119 24.51 -3.53 7.42
CA VAL A 119 23.61 -4.42 6.67
C VAL A 119 22.67 -5.15 7.62
N ILE A 120 21.37 -4.95 7.48
CA ILE A 120 20.32 -5.68 8.20
C ILE A 120 19.57 -6.53 7.19
N GLU A 121 19.83 -7.85 7.17
CA GLU A 121 19.30 -8.72 6.13
C GLU A 121 18.64 -10.01 6.61
N SER A 122 17.55 -10.41 5.95
CA SER A 122 16.92 -11.73 6.17
C SER A 122 16.56 -12.03 7.63
N ASN A 123 16.22 -11.02 8.41
CA ASN A 123 15.79 -11.17 9.80
C ASN A 123 14.27 -11.30 9.91
N ASN A 124 13.81 -11.97 10.96
CA ASN A 124 12.39 -12.03 11.34
C ASN A 124 12.16 -11.19 12.58
N ILE A 125 11.43 -10.08 12.44
CA ILE A 125 11.13 -9.14 13.50
C ILE A 125 9.66 -9.24 13.85
N SER A 126 9.35 -9.50 15.12
CA SER A 126 7.99 -9.61 15.62
C SER A 126 7.85 -8.91 16.97
N GLU A 127 6.62 -8.61 17.39
CA GLU A 127 6.31 -8.14 18.75
C GLU A 127 7.18 -6.94 19.17
N SER A 128 7.45 -6.04 18.22
CA SER A 128 8.27 -4.85 18.45
C SER A 128 7.48 -3.59 18.12
N LEU A 129 7.66 -2.55 18.94
CA LEU A 129 7.00 -1.27 18.74
C LEU A 129 7.50 -0.64 17.44
N PHE A 130 8.81 -0.44 17.33
CA PHE A 130 9.49 -0.09 16.08
C PHE A 130 10.26 -1.30 15.56
N GLY A 131 10.27 -1.53 14.25
CA GLY A 131 11.03 -2.62 13.65
C GLY A 131 12.53 -2.29 13.55
N ILE A 132 12.91 -1.62 12.46
CA ILE A 132 14.28 -1.17 12.22
C ILE A 132 14.32 0.36 12.26
N ASP A 133 15.16 0.93 13.13
CA ASP A 133 15.31 2.37 13.37
C ASP A 133 16.75 2.81 13.04
N LEU A 134 16.94 3.47 11.90
CA LEU A 134 18.21 4.07 11.50
C LEU A 134 18.25 5.53 11.92
N ARG A 135 19.31 5.93 12.63
CA ARG A 135 19.58 7.32 13.01
C ARG A 135 20.98 7.69 12.57
N GLU A 136 21.10 8.69 11.71
CA GLU A 136 22.41 9.18 11.23
C GLU A 136 23.28 8.03 10.68
N SER A 137 22.66 7.12 9.92
CA SER A 137 23.25 5.85 9.51
C SER A 137 23.33 5.77 7.97
N PRO A 138 24.30 6.45 7.34
CA PRO A 138 24.40 6.50 5.89
C PRO A 138 24.80 5.16 5.28
N ASN A 139 24.45 4.97 4.01
CA ASN A 139 24.81 3.81 3.17
C ASN A 139 24.36 2.45 3.74
N ALA A 140 23.37 2.44 4.64
CA ALA A 140 22.87 1.19 5.20
C ALA A 140 22.06 0.39 4.16
N ILE A 141 22.11 -0.94 4.28
CA ILE A 141 21.34 -1.87 3.46
C ILE A 141 20.35 -2.60 4.36
N ILE A 142 19.05 -2.36 4.16
CA ILE A 142 17.96 -3.07 4.82
C ILE A 142 17.29 -3.96 3.78
N ARG A 143 17.52 -5.28 3.82
CA ARG A 143 17.00 -6.17 2.78
C ARG A 143 16.38 -7.48 3.24
N SER A 144 15.32 -7.92 2.57
CA SER A 144 14.72 -9.24 2.76
C SER A 144 14.27 -9.53 4.21
N ASN A 145 14.02 -8.50 5.03
CA ASN A 145 13.53 -8.68 6.39
C ASN A 145 12.01 -8.87 6.38
N LYS A 146 11.51 -9.67 7.31
CA LYS A 146 10.08 -9.77 7.62
C LYS A 146 9.82 -9.05 8.94
N ILE A 147 8.92 -8.07 8.93
CA ILE A 147 8.66 -7.20 10.07
C ILE A 147 7.16 -7.18 10.35
N GLU A 148 6.80 -7.56 11.57
CA GLU A 148 5.44 -7.46 12.10
C GLU A 148 5.47 -6.66 13.40
N CYS A 149 4.92 -5.45 13.36
CA CYS A 149 4.84 -4.59 14.54
C CYS A 149 3.72 -5.07 15.48
N ILE A 150 3.77 -4.60 16.73
CA ILE A 150 2.75 -4.92 17.72
C ILE A 150 1.39 -4.40 17.27
N ASP A 151 0.37 -5.26 17.39
CA ASP A 151 -1.00 -4.89 17.06
C ASP A 151 -1.58 -3.93 18.11
N LEU A 152 -1.49 -2.64 17.79
CA LEU A 152 -2.09 -1.53 18.51
C LEU A 152 -3.02 -0.75 17.58
N GLU A 153 -3.83 0.16 18.15
CA GLU A 153 -4.51 1.16 17.34
C GLU A 153 -3.54 1.89 16.41
N PRO A 154 -3.91 2.22 15.15
CA PRO A 154 -2.96 2.69 14.12
C PRO A 154 -2.06 3.85 14.54
N GLY A 155 -2.57 4.80 15.33
CA GLY A 155 -1.79 5.94 15.82
C GLY A 155 -0.77 5.61 16.93
N ARG A 156 -0.91 4.44 17.57
CA ARG A 156 -0.05 3.97 18.67
C ARG A 156 0.98 2.94 18.24
N ARG A 157 0.84 2.37 17.04
CA ARG A 157 1.86 1.50 16.43
C ARG A 157 3.15 2.31 16.22
N GLY A 158 4.30 1.67 16.33
CA GLY A 158 5.55 2.25 15.87
C GLY A 158 5.78 1.94 14.39
N ASP A 159 6.86 2.51 13.86
CA ASP A 159 7.20 2.38 12.44
C ASP A 159 7.90 1.04 12.18
N GLY A 160 7.60 0.43 11.03
CA GLY A 160 8.21 -0.84 10.64
C GLY A 160 9.68 -0.65 10.27
N ILE A 161 9.94 0.35 9.42
CA ILE A 161 11.29 0.81 9.07
C ILE A 161 11.28 2.33 9.16
N ARG A 162 12.22 2.90 9.90
CA ARG A 162 12.41 4.34 10.05
C ARG A 162 13.83 4.72 9.70
N LEU A 163 13.98 5.71 8.81
CA LEU A 163 15.24 6.39 8.52
C LEU A 163 15.14 7.83 8.99
N TRP A 164 16.10 8.24 9.81
CA TRP A 164 16.31 9.63 10.21
C TRP A 164 17.73 10.04 9.85
N TRP A 165 17.90 11.09 9.04
CA TRP A 165 19.22 11.60 8.63
C TRP A 165 20.15 10.52 8.07
N SER A 166 19.61 9.58 7.30
CA SER A 166 20.32 8.38 6.85
C SER A 166 20.33 8.35 5.32
N HIS A 167 21.36 8.93 4.72
CA HIS A 167 21.47 9.14 3.27
C HIS A 167 22.04 7.93 2.53
N GLY A 168 21.72 7.79 1.24
CA GLY A 168 22.32 6.76 0.37
C GLY A 168 21.92 5.32 0.70
N CYS A 169 20.86 5.12 1.50
CA CYS A 169 20.47 3.79 1.95
C CYS A 169 19.68 3.02 0.88
N LEU A 170 19.83 1.69 0.91
CA LEU A 170 19.05 0.74 0.12
C LEU A 170 18.04 0.03 1.01
N VAL A 171 16.76 0.12 0.69
CA VAL A 171 15.68 -0.63 1.35
C VAL A 171 15.02 -1.54 0.32
N GLU A 172 15.31 -2.84 0.39
CA GLU A 172 14.98 -3.78 -0.67
C GLU A 172 14.29 -5.07 -0.21
N GLY A 173 13.18 -5.45 -0.86
CA GLY A 173 12.63 -6.79 -0.70
C GLY A 173 12.09 -7.10 0.71
N ASN A 174 11.83 -6.08 1.53
CA ASN A 174 11.32 -6.27 2.88
C ASN A 174 9.80 -6.49 2.85
N VAL A 175 9.29 -7.26 3.80
CA VAL A 175 7.85 -7.48 4.00
C VAL A 175 7.47 -6.88 5.35
N VAL A 176 6.70 -5.79 5.34
CA VAL A 176 6.29 -5.05 6.54
C VAL A 176 4.78 -5.12 6.69
N HIS A 177 4.32 -5.69 7.80
CA HIS A 177 2.91 -5.86 8.12
C HIS A 177 2.52 -5.09 9.37
N ASN A 178 1.33 -4.50 9.35
CA ASN A 178 0.66 -3.92 10.50
C ASN A 178 1.53 -2.92 11.28
N SER A 179 2.37 -2.15 10.60
CA SER A 179 3.11 -1.05 11.22
C SER A 179 2.27 0.24 11.23
N ARG A 180 2.81 1.30 11.83
CA ARG A 180 2.33 2.65 11.55
C ARG A 180 2.76 3.04 10.14
N ASP A 181 4.04 3.30 9.93
CA ASP A 181 4.57 3.66 8.61
C ASP A 181 5.83 2.84 8.26
N MET A 182 6.24 2.86 6.98
CA MET A 182 7.67 2.94 6.65
C MET A 182 8.01 4.39 6.34
N VAL A 183 8.90 4.99 7.13
CA VAL A 183 9.09 6.44 7.15
C VAL A 183 10.54 6.84 6.90
N PHE A 184 10.70 7.87 6.07
CA PHE A 184 11.97 8.40 5.62
C PHE A 184 11.97 9.92 5.88
N TRP A 185 12.79 10.33 6.86
CA TRP A 185 12.88 11.72 7.32
C TRP A 185 14.30 12.23 7.11
N TYR A 186 14.42 13.38 6.45
CA TYR A 186 15.71 14.05 6.22
C TYR A 186 16.77 13.12 5.58
N SER A 187 16.34 12.20 4.73
CA SER A 187 17.17 11.11 4.21
C SER A 187 17.16 11.16 2.68
N GLU A 188 18.34 11.34 2.12
CA GLU A 188 18.53 11.72 0.70
C GLU A 188 19.04 10.54 -0.11
N ASP A 189 18.82 10.57 -1.42
CA ASP A 189 19.40 9.63 -2.39
C ASP A 189 19.11 8.15 -2.05
N LEU A 190 17.88 7.88 -1.64
CA LEU A 190 17.45 6.54 -1.24
C LEU A 190 17.05 5.69 -2.43
N ARG A 191 17.27 4.38 -2.34
CA ARG A 191 16.70 3.39 -3.26
C ARG A 191 15.76 2.47 -2.51
N ILE A 192 14.46 2.58 -2.81
CA ILE A 192 13.40 1.81 -2.15
C ILE A 192 12.77 0.89 -3.20
N ARG A 193 13.07 -0.42 -3.14
CA ARG A 193 12.65 -1.33 -4.21
C ARG A 193 12.13 -2.69 -3.78
N GLY A 194 11.12 -3.20 -4.47
CA GLY A 194 10.65 -4.57 -4.27
C GLY A 194 10.06 -4.85 -2.89
N ASN A 195 9.72 -3.82 -2.09
CA ASN A 195 9.17 -4.01 -0.75
C ASN A 195 7.66 -4.28 -0.82
N THR A 196 7.16 -5.07 0.12
CA THR A 196 5.73 -5.28 0.33
C THR A 196 5.31 -4.69 1.68
N VAL A 197 4.38 -3.72 1.66
CA VAL A 197 3.86 -3.08 2.88
C VAL A 197 2.36 -3.23 2.95
N MET A 198 1.86 -3.81 4.04
CA MET A 198 0.46 -4.18 4.19
C MET A 198 -0.15 -3.80 5.53
N GLY A 199 -1.42 -3.38 5.52
CA GLY A 199 -2.20 -3.15 6.74
C GLY A 199 -1.68 -2.01 7.62
N SER A 200 -0.87 -1.12 7.04
CA SER A 200 -0.18 -0.03 7.73
C SER A 200 -0.89 1.30 7.48
N ARG A 201 -0.56 2.35 8.23
CA ARG A 201 -1.07 3.69 7.95
C ARG A 201 -0.50 4.19 6.63
N TYR A 202 0.81 4.40 6.56
CA TYR A 202 1.47 4.80 5.32
C TYR A 202 2.40 3.69 4.83
N GLY A 203 2.17 3.23 3.59
CA GLY A 203 3.04 2.24 2.96
C GLY A 203 4.47 2.75 2.87
N LEU A 204 4.65 3.92 2.24
CA LEU A 204 5.90 4.69 2.23
C LEU A 204 5.60 6.15 2.54
N HIS A 205 6.31 6.72 3.52
CA HIS A 205 6.12 8.09 4.00
C HIS A 205 7.42 8.86 3.94
N PHE A 206 7.47 9.89 3.10
CA PHE A 206 8.64 10.77 2.93
C PHE A 206 8.35 12.16 3.51
N MET A 207 9.27 12.68 4.33
CA MET A 207 9.26 14.09 4.72
C MET A 207 10.66 14.67 4.57
N TYR A 208 10.79 15.75 3.80
CA TYR A 208 12.07 16.44 3.56
C TYR A 208 13.16 15.47 3.11
N SER A 209 12.88 14.66 2.09
CA SER A 209 13.78 13.60 1.63
C SER A 209 13.76 13.61 0.12
N HIS A 210 14.87 13.96 -0.52
CA HIS A 210 14.99 14.27 -1.94
C HIS A 210 15.79 13.19 -2.70
N GLY A 211 15.83 13.31 -4.04
CA GLY A 211 16.72 12.54 -4.92
C GLY A 211 16.50 11.02 -4.94
N SER A 212 15.38 10.53 -4.42
CA SER A 212 15.16 9.11 -4.16
C SER A 212 14.36 8.42 -5.27
N VAL A 213 14.61 7.12 -5.43
CA VAL A 213 13.92 6.26 -6.41
C VAL A 213 13.12 5.18 -5.68
N LEU A 214 11.82 5.16 -5.95
CA LEU A 214 10.86 4.19 -5.42
C LEU A 214 10.39 3.33 -6.59
N GLU A 215 10.79 2.06 -6.64
CA GLU A 215 10.49 1.17 -7.77
C GLU A 215 9.92 -0.17 -7.34
N GLN A 216 8.93 -0.69 -8.07
CA GLN A 216 8.47 -2.08 -7.94
C GLN A 216 8.02 -2.47 -6.51
N ASN A 217 7.47 -1.53 -5.74
CA ASN A 217 6.93 -1.80 -4.41
C ASN A 217 5.44 -2.16 -4.46
N ASP A 218 5.02 -3.10 -3.61
CA ASP A 218 3.63 -3.51 -3.41
C ASP A 218 3.07 -2.91 -2.11
N LEU A 219 2.17 -1.94 -2.22
CA LEU A 219 1.62 -1.18 -1.10
C LEU A 219 0.10 -1.44 -1.00
N LEU A 220 -0.28 -2.41 -0.17
CA LEU A 220 -1.59 -3.05 -0.23
C LEU A 220 -2.37 -2.89 1.07
N ASN A 221 -3.62 -2.45 0.97
CA ASN A 221 -4.52 -2.32 2.13
C ASN A 221 -3.95 -1.43 3.25
N ASN A 222 -3.22 -0.37 2.87
CA ASN A 222 -2.77 0.66 3.81
C ASN A 222 -3.79 1.81 3.88
N SER A 223 -3.61 2.79 4.77
CA SER A 223 -4.40 4.03 4.70
C SER A 223 -3.97 4.93 3.54
N VAL A 224 -2.66 4.97 3.26
CA VAL A 224 -2.08 5.59 2.05
C VAL A 224 -0.98 4.67 1.53
N GLY A 225 -0.90 4.51 0.20
CA GLY A 225 0.19 3.79 -0.45
C GLY A 225 1.51 4.54 -0.27
N VAL A 226 1.69 5.65 -0.99
CA VAL A 226 2.84 6.55 -0.84
C VAL A 226 2.37 7.95 -0.49
N TYR A 227 3.02 8.59 0.47
CA TYR A 227 2.85 10.02 0.72
C TYR A 227 4.21 10.72 0.72
N LEU A 228 4.40 11.65 -0.22
CA LEU A 228 5.56 12.54 -0.28
C LEU A 228 5.19 13.91 0.26
N MET A 229 6.01 14.44 1.17
CA MET A 229 5.82 15.77 1.75
C MET A 229 7.15 16.52 1.70
N TYR A 230 7.16 17.74 1.12
CA TYR A 230 8.32 18.62 1.11
C TYR A 230 9.57 17.97 0.49
N SER A 231 9.37 17.14 -0.53
CA SER A 231 10.37 16.21 -1.07
C SER A 231 10.46 16.39 -2.57
N ASN A 232 11.68 16.37 -3.12
CA ASN A 232 11.96 16.86 -4.47
C ASN A 232 12.80 15.88 -5.27
N GLY A 233 12.68 15.87 -6.59
CA GLY A 233 13.50 15.01 -7.45
C GLY A 233 13.23 13.51 -7.21
N ILE A 234 11.98 13.15 -6.88
CA ILE A 234 11.60 11.76 -6.58
C ILE A 234 11.07 11.08 -7.83
N THR A 235 11.56 9.86 -8.09
CA THR A 235 11.04 9.00 -9.16
C THR A 235 10.28 7.82 -8.57
N LEU A 236 9.00 7.69 -8.93
CA LEU A 236 8.14 6.55 -8.61
C LEU A 236 7.89 5.79 -9.90
N ARG A 237 8.37 4.55 -9.99
CA ARG A 237 8.09 3.73 -11.17
C ARG A 237 7.69 2.29 -10.88
N GLU A 238 6.74 1.79 -11.64
CA GLU A 238 6.33 0.37 -11.60
C GLU A 238 5.87 -0.10 -10.21
N ASN A 239 5.39 0.81 -9.36
CA ASN A 239 4.84 0.45 -8.06
C ASN A 239 3.36 0.09 -8.17
N ARG A 240 2.88 -0.73 -7.24
CA ARG A 240 1.48 -1.09 -7.11
C ARG A 240 0.93 -0.58 -5.79
N MET A 241 -0.08 0.29 -5.86
CA MET A 241 -0.81 0.79 -4.70
C MET A 241 -2.26 0.32 -4.83
N SER A 242 -2.66 -0.63 -3.97
CA SER A 242 -3.96 -1.28 -4.12
C SER A 242 -4.78 -1.32 -2.84
N ASN A 243 -6.07 -1.00 -2.98
CA ASN A 243 -7.05 -1.02 -1.90
C ASN A 243 -6.64 -0.18 -0.69
N ASN A 244 -5.96 0.95 -0.91
CA ASN A 244 -5.59 1.84 0.17
C ASN A 244 -6.82 2.68 0.58
N ARG A 245 -7.25 2.52 1.84
CA ARG A 245 -8.51 3.03 2.38
C ARG A 245 -8.30 3.56 3.79
N GLY A 246 -8.97 4.65 4.12
CA GLY A 246 -8.86 5.32 5.41
C GLY A 246 -9.34 6.77 5.30
N ALA A 247 -9.02 7.60 6.30
CA ALA A 247 -9.39 9.01 6.30
C ALA A 247 -8.87 9.78 5.06
N SER A 248 -7.71 9.37 4.53
CA SER A 248 -7.16 9.83 3.25
C SER A 248 -7.46 8.81 2.14
N GLY A 249 -6.91 7.59 2.22
CA GLY A 249 -7.17 6.52 1.25
C GLY A 249 -6.48 6.74 -0.10
N TYR A 250 -5.28 7.34 -0.11
CA TYR A 250 -4.57 7.71 -1.33
C TYR A 250 -3.71 6.56 -1.85
N GLY A 251 -3.63 6.38 -3.16
CA GLY A 251 -2.60 5.57 -3.81
C GLY A 251 -1.25 6.29 -3.71
N ILE A 252 -1.17 7.47 -4.31
CA ILE A 252 -0.07 8.42 -4.17
C ILE A 252 -0.62 9.76 -3.66
N GLY A 253 0.00 10.32 -2.64
CA GLY A 253 -0.21 11.69 -2.19
C GLY A 253 1.06 12.53 -2.35
N LEU A 254 0.90 13.75 -2.86
CA LEU A 254 1.97 14.75 -2.96
C LEU A 254 1.58 16.00 -2.19
N LYS A 255 2.51 16.53 -1.41
CA LYS A 255 2.36 17.83 -0.74
C LYS A 255 3.65 18.62 -0.84
N ASP A 256 3.57 19.79 -1.47
CA ASP A 256 4.70 20.71 -1.62
C ASP A 256 5.96 20.00 -2.16
N CYS A 257 5.81 19.23 -3.25
CA CYS A 257 6.86 18.42 -3.85
C CYS A 257 7.20 18.90 -5.26
N ASP A 258 8.49 19.03 -5.56
CA ASP A 258 8.99 19.51 -6.85
C ASP A 258 9.70 18.41 -7.66
N ASP A 259 9.68 18.53 -8.98
CA ASP A 259 10.47 17.67 -9.89
C ASP A 259 10.20 16.18 -9.70
N ILE A 260 8.91 15.84 -9.62
CA ILE A 260 8.42 14.48 -9.36
C ILE A 260 8.12 13.77 -10.68
N THR A 261 8.60 12.52 -10.81
CA THR A 261 8.33 11.65 -11.96
C THR A 261 7.60 10.39 -11.51
N ILE A 262 6.37 10.20 -11.97
CA ILE A 262 5.49 9.06 -11.64
C ILE A 262 5.18 8.31 -12.93
N THR A 263 5.78 7.14 -13.12
CA THR A 263 5.70 6.39 -14.38
C THR A 263 5.38 4.91 -14.23
N GLY A 264 4.50 4.36 -15.06
CA GLY A 264 4.25 2.91 -15.06
C GLY A 264 3.65 2.33 -13.78
N ASN A 265 3.08 3.15 -12.88
CA ASN A 265 2.53 2.67 -11.61
C ASN A 265 1.09 2.17 -11.78
N ALA A 266 0.67 1.23 -10.94
CA ALA A 266 -0.71 0.74 -10.85
C ALA A 266 -1.40 1.21 -9.55
N LEU A 267 -2.38 2.08 -9.70
CA LEU A 267 -3.14 2.73 -8.64
C LEU A 267 -4.57 2.17 -8.67
N LEU A 268 -4.80 1.10 -7.92
CA LEU A 268 -5.95 0.21 -8.07
C LEU A 268 -6.89 0.23 -6.85
N ALA A 269 -8.15 0.58 -7.05
CA ALA A 269 -9.20 0.46 -6.04
C ALA A 269 -8.92 1.21 -4.71
N ASN A 270 -8.15 2.29 -4.77
CA ASN A 270 -7.95 3.20 -3.66
C ASN A 270 -9.17 4.14 -3.53
N ARG A 271 -9.28 4.88 -2.43
CA ARG A 271 -10.26 5.98 -2.39
C ARG A 271 -9.87 7.07 -3.38
N VAL A 272 -8.61 7.50 -3.37
CA VAL A 272 -8.06 8.41 -4.37
C VAL A 272 -6.87 7.75 -5.03
N GLY A 273 -6.81 7.71 -6.36
CA GLY A 273 -5.64 7.22 -7.09
C GLY A 273 -4.42 8.11 -6.83
N VAL A 274 -4.51 9.36 -7.30
CA VAL A 274 -3.47 10.38 -7.12
C VAL A 274 -4.07 11.60 -6.41
N TYR A 275 -3.46 12.00 -5.30
CA TYR A 275 -3.75 13.25 -4.60
C TYR A 275 -2.59 14.23 -4.78
N ILE A 276 -2.88 15.47 -5.16
CA ILE A 276 -1.86 16.52 -5.35
C ILE A 276 -2.26 17.79 -4.60
N ASP A 277 -1.37 18.24 -3.73
CA ASP A 277 -1.48 19.49 -2.99
C ASP A 277 -0.23 20.35 -3.27
N ASN A 278 -0.43 21.48 -3.95
CA ASN A 278 0.61 22.48 -4.24
C ASN A 278 1.93 21.85 -4.74
N SER A 279 1.85 20.90 -5.67
CA SER A 279 3.02 20.17 -6.18
C SER A 279 3.00 20.21 -7.72
N PRO A 280 3.96 20.88 -8.38
CA PRO A 280 5.10 21.60 -7.82
C PRO A 280 4.70 22.81 -6.97
N SER A 281 5.56 23.13 -6.01
CA SER A 281 5.45 24.31 -5.14
C SER A 281 6.40 25.43 -5.59
N SER A 282 7.49 25.09 -6.28
CA SER A 282 8.51 26.02 -6.75
C SER A 282 8.26 26.48 -8.19
N VAL A 283 8.62 27.74 -8.48
CA VAL A 283 8.54 28.31 -9.84
C VAL A 283 9.53 27.62 -10.77
N GLY A 284 9.03 27.09 -11.89
CA GLY A 284 9.84 26.45 -12.93
C GLY A 284 10.04 24.95 -12.75
N SER A 285 9.67 24.40 -11.58
CA SER A 285 9.63 22.96 -11.34
C SER A 285 8.45 22.32 -12.05
N LYS A 286 8.55 21.02 -12.32
CA LYS A 286 7.56 20.27 -13.11
C LYS A 286 7.21 18.93 -12.46
N GLY A 287 6.01 18.44 -12.74
CA GLY A 287 5.65 17.05 -12.45
C GLY A 287 5.37 16.29 -13.73
N LEU A 288 5.77 15.02 -13.79
CA LEU A 288 5.47 14.12 -14.90
C LEU A 288 4.70 12.90 -14.41
N PHE A 289 3.53 12.69 -14.98
CA PHE A 289 2.71 11.50 -14.78
C PHE A 289 2.53 10.83 -16.14
N GLU A 290 3.20 9.70 -16.33
CA GLU A 290 3.22 9.03 -17.63
C GLU A 290 3.03 7.52 -17.56
N SER A 291 2.19 6.96 -18.43
CA SER A 291 2.01 5.50 -18.54
C SER A 291 1.52 4.82 -17.25
N ASN A 292 0.80 5.53 -16.38
CA ASN A 292 0.23 4.94 -15.16
C ASN A 292 -1.15 4.34 -15.42
N LEU A 293 -1.46 3.24 -14.73
CA LEU A 293 -2.81 2.69 -14.64
C LEU A 293 -3.49 3.23 -13.38
N ILE A 294 -4.52 4.04 -13.56
CA ILE A 294 -5.33 4.63 -12.48
C ILE A 294 -6.74 4.08 -12.61
N ALA A 295 -7.04 3.01 -11.88
CA ALA A 295 -8.27 2.25 -12.11
C ALA A 295 -9.07 1.91 -10.85
N PHE A 296 -10.39 1.91 -11.00
CA PHE A 296 -11.36 1.50 -9.99
C PHE A 296 -11.31 2.31 -8.69
N ASN A 297 -10.73 3.51 -8.71
CA ASN A 297 -10.67 4.39 -7.54
C ASN A 297 -12.01 5.14 -7.37
N GLU A 298 -12.33 5.59 -6.15
CA GLU A 298 -13.48 6.50 -5.99
C GLU A 298 -13.20 7.82 -6.76
N ILE A 299 -11.98 8.35 -6.65
CA ILE A 299 -11.50 9.48 -7.45
C ILE A 299 -10.17 9.09 -8.11
N GLY A 300 -10.04 9.25 -9.43
CA GLY A 300 -8.79 8.97 -10.14
C GLY A 300 -7.69 9.97 -9.78
N LEU A 301 -7.94 11.25 -10.06
CA LEU A 301 -7.07 12.38 -9.72
C LEU A 301 -7.81 13.40 -8.85
N LEU A 302 -7.30 13.70 -7.66
CA LEU A 302 -7.80 14.76 -6.79
C LEU A 302 -6.69 15.78 -6.57
N ALA A 303 -6.89 17.02 -7.00
CA ALA A 303 -5.85 18.04 -6.86
C ALA A 303 -6.40 19.39 -6.38
N THR A 304 -5.59 20.13 -5.63
CA THR A 304 -5.92 21.51 -5.25
C THR A 304 -5.80 22.45 -6.46
N PRO A 305 -6.63 23.50 -6.58
CA PRO A 305 -6.61 24.41 -7.74
C PRO A 305 -5.31 25.18 -7.99
N ASN A 306 -4.45 25.32 -6.97
CA ASN A 306 -3.11 25.90 -7.10
C ASN A 306 -2.08 24.93 -7.72
N THR A 307 -2.43 23.66 -7.92
CA THR A 307 -1.57 22.69 -8.61
C THR A 307 -1.37 23.11 -10.07
N HIS A 308 -0.12 23.28 -10.49
CA HIS A 308 0.28 23.76 -11.82
C HIS A 308 1.43 22.93 -12.39
N ASP A 309 1.80 23.14 -13.66
CA ASP A 309 3.01 22.60 -14.32
C ASP A 309 3.22 21.07 -14.23
N ASN A 310 2.16 20.32 -13.94
CA ASN A 310 2.16 18.87 -14.11
C ASN A 310 1.77 18.50 -15.54
N VAL A 311 2.41 17.46 -16.06
CA VAL A 311 2.12 16.86 -17.36
C VAL A 311 1.56 15.46 -17.14
N PHE A 312 0.32 15.24 -17.55
CA PHE A 312 -0.34 13.94 -17.58
C PHE A 312 -0.43 13.48 -19.03
N THR A 313 0.26 12.41 -19.39
CA THR A 313 0.25 11.86 -20.76
C THR A 313 0.35 10.34 -20.74
N ASN A 314 -0.28 9.68 -21.71
CA ASN A 314 -0.27 8.23 -21.86
C ASN A 314 -0.74 7.44 -20.62
N ASN A 315 -1.49 8.06 -19.69
CA ASN A 315 -2.06 7.35 -18.55
C ASN A 315 -3.40 6.70 -18.92
N ALA A 316 -3.80 5.67 -18.18
CA ALA A 316 -5.08 5.02 -18.32
C ALA A 316 -5.95 5.26 -17.08
N PHE A 317 -6.97 6.12 -17.22
CA PHE A 317 -8.01 6.34 -16.22
C PHE A 317 -9.19 5.42 -16.51
N ILE A 318 -9.29 4.30 -15.79
CA ILE A 318 -10.25 3.23 -16.10
C ILE A 318 -11.22 3.04 -14.94
N GLU A 319 -12.51 3.25 -15.18
CA GLU A 319 -13.60 2.92 -14.26
C GLU A 319 -13.40 3.53 -12.86
N ASN A 320 -12.85 4.73 -12.79
CA ASN A 320 -12.90 5.53 -11.56
C ASN A 320 -14.31 6.11 -11.42
N GLU A 321 -14.88 6.16 -10.20
CA GLU A 321 -16.24 6.73 -10.02
C GLU A 321 -16.28 8.20 -10.47
N GLU A 322 -15.21 8.94 -10.16
CA GLU A 322 -14.92 10.26 -10.72
C GLU A 322 -13.50 10.27 -11.31
N PRO A 323 -13.31 10.49 -12.63
CA PRO A 323 -11.99 10.46 -13.25
C PRO A 323 -11.03 11.50 -12.65
N ALA A 324 -11.52 12.73 -12.44
CA ALA A 324 -10.76 13.80 -11.81
C ALA A 324 -11.66 14.82 -11.10
N ALA A 325 -11.21 15.32 -9.95
CA ALA A 325 -11.91 16.28 -9.11
C ALA A 325 -10.95 17.35 -8.55
N THR A 326 -11.48 18.51 -8.17
CA THR A 326 -10.73 19.53 -7.44
C THR A 326 -10.97 19.45 -5.94
N HIS A 327 -9.89 19.54 -5.15
CA HIS A 327 -9.97 19.71 -3.71
C HIS A 327 -10.17 21.20 -3.36
N GLY A 328 -11.42 21.64 -3.32
CA GLY A 328 -11.79 23.03 -3.11
C GLY A 328 -12.41 23.67 -4.36
N ARG A 329 -12.56 25.01 -4.35
CA ARG A 329 -13.15 25.76 -5.47
C ARG A 329 -12.10 26.13 -6.50
N GLY A 330 -12.26 25.67 -7.74
CA GLY A 330 -11.38 26.05 -8.85
C GLY A 330 -11.34 24.99 -9.93
N ARG A 331 -10.30 25.04 -10.77
CA ARG A 331 -10.08 24.15 -11.91
C ARG A 331 -8.59 23.82 -12.00
N LEU A 332 -8.24 22.73 -12.69
CA LEU A 332 -6.87 22.27 -12.87
C LEU A 332 -6.23 22.83 -14.16
N VAL A 333 -6.56 24.06 -14.53
CA VAL A 333 -6.22 24.67 -15.84
C VAL A 333 -4.73 24.93 -16.07
N ASN A 334 -3.93 24.96 -15.01
CA ASN A 334 -2.49 25.18 -15.10
C ASN A 334 -1.69 23.88 -15.26
N ASN A 335 -2.36 22.76 -15.52
CA ASN A 335 -1.74 21.48 -15.80
C ASN A 335 -1.96 21.10 -17.27
N THR A 336 -1.05 20.31 -17.81
CA THR A 336 -1.08 19.84 -19.20
C THR A 336 -1.55 18.39 -19.23
N PHE A 337 -2.63 18.10 -19.95
CA PHE A 337 -3.17 16.74 -20.10
C PHE A 337 -2.85 16.08 -21.44
N ALA A 338 -2.00 16.71 -22.26
CA ALA A 338 -1.42 16.09 -23.44
C ALA A 338 -0.03 16.64 -23.73
N ARG A 339 0.93 15.76 -24.03
CA ARG A 339 2.30 16.12 -24.42
C ARG A 339 2.54 15.65 -25.83
N GLU A 340 3.04 16.55 -26.69
CA GLU A 340 3.38 16.21 -28.08
C GLU A 340 2.22 15.58 -28.87
N GLY A 341 0.99 16.03 -28.59
CA GLY A 341 -0.22 15.52 -29.21
C GLY A 341 -0.76 14.22 -28.60
N VAL A 342 -0.15 13.69 -27.55
CA VAL A 342 -0.60 12.45 -26.88
C VAL A 342 -1.15 12.76 -25.49
N GLY A 343 -2.45 12.56 -25.31
CA GLY A 343 -3.17 12.72 -24.04
C GLY A 343 -3.28 11.42 -23.26
N ASN A 344 -4.37 11.26 -22.53
CA ASN A 344 -4.63 10.11 -21.66
C ASN A 344 -5.84 9.31 -22.16
N TYR A 345 -5.91 8.04 -21.77
CA TYR A 345 -7.10 7.23 -21.97
C TYR A 345 -8.08 7.45 -20.82
N TRP A 346 -9.35 7.66 -21.15
CA TRP A 346 -10.44 7.85 -20.21
C TRP A 346 -11.56 6.87 -20.55
N SER A 347 -11.94 5.97 -19.63
CA SER A 347 -12.94 4.93 -19.93
C SER A 347 -14.34 5.46 -20.23
N ASP A 348 -14.65 6.69 -19.82
CA ASP A 348 -15.91 7.39 -20.10
C ASP A 348 -15.84 8.29 -21.35
N TYR A 349 -14.70 8.30 -22.07
CA TYR A 349 -14.56 9.01 -23.33
C TYR A 349 -15.51 8.42 -24.38
N ALA A 350 -16.42 9.27 -24.88
CA ALA A 350 -17.43 8.92 -25.87
C ALA A 350 -17.17 9.56 -27.26
N GLY A 351 -15.91 9.90 -27.55
CA GLY A 351 -15.50 10.41 -28.85
C GLY A 351 -15.22 9.30 -29.86
N PHE A 352 -14.58 9.69 -30.96
CA PHE A 352 -14.25 8.80 -32.08
C PHE A 352 -12.87 9.16 -32.63
N ASP A 353 -12.26 8.19 -33.31
CA ASP A 353 -10.97 8.30 -34.01
C ASP A 353 -11.24 7.93 -35.49
N LEU A 354 -11.43 8.94 -36.34
CA LEU A 354 -11.79 8.76 -37.74
C LEU A 354 -10.58 8.47 -38.63
N ASP A 355 -9.40 8.98 -38.27
CA ASP A 355 -8.18 8.80 -39.06
C ASP A 355 -7.38 7.54 -38.66
N GLY A 356 -7.76 6.90 -37.54
CA GLY A 356 -7.21 5.64 -37.06
C GLY A 356 -5.83 5.78 -36.44
N ASN A 357 -5.46 6.97 -35.97
CA ASN A 357 -4.13 7.25 -35.42
C ASN A 357 -4.00 6.86 -33.92
N GLY A 358 -5.09 6.40 -33.28
CA GLY A 358 -5.14 6.00 -31.88
C GLY A 358 -5.49 7.15 -30.92
N ILE A 359 -5.74 8.35 -31.43
CA ILE A 359 -6.07 9.58 -30.71
C ILE A 359 -7.49 10.00 -31.10
N GLY A 360 -8.30 10.38 -30.13
CA GLY A 360 -9.65 10.85 -30.37
C GLY A 360 -9.69 12.23 -31.02
N ASP A 361 -10.55 12.40 -32.02
CA ASP A 361 -10.76 13.65 -32.76
C ASP A 361 -11.54 14.71 -31.96
N VAL A 362 -12.11 14.32 -30.81
CA VAL A 362 -12.89 15.19 -29.93
C VAL A 362 -12.16 15.36 -28.61
N VAL A 363 -12.02 16.59 -28.14
CA VAL A 363 -11.41 16.88 -26.83
C VAL A 363 -12.19 16.20 -25.71
N TYR A 364 -11.49 15.74 -24.67
CA TYR A 364 -12.11 15.21 -23.46
C TYR A 364 -12.22 16.28 -22.39
N GLU A 365 -13.44 16.47 -21.88
CA GLU A 365 -13.77 17.40 -20.82
C GLU A 365 -14.71 16.69 -19.82
N PRO A 366 -14.22 16.23 -18.65
CA PRO A 366 -15.09 15.58 -17.69
C PRO A 366 -16.11 16.58 -17.15
N GLN A 367 -17.39 16.23 -17.25
CA GLN A 367 -18.53 17.04 -16.82
C GLN A 367 -19.56 16.10 -16.17
N SER A 368 -19.43 15.86 -14.86
CA SER A 368 -20.37 15.04 -14.08
C SER A 368 -21.19 15.92 -13.14
N LEU A 369 -22.49 16.04 -13.44
CA LEU A 369 -23.41 16.79 -12.58
C LEU A 369 -23.58 16.09 -11.22
N PHE A 370 -23.65 14.75 -11.21
CA PHE A 370 -23.76 14.02 -9.96
C PHE A 370 -22.49 14.14 -9.12
N GLY A 371 -21.30 14.08 -9.75
CA GLY A 371 -20.02 14.32 -9.09
C GLY A 371 -19.96 15.71 -8.45
N ALA A 372 -20.39 16.75 -9.18
CA ALA A 372 -20.48 18.11 -8.64
C ALA A 372 -21.45 18.21 -7.44
N MET A 373 -22.55 17.45 -7.43
CA MET A 373 -23.46 17.36 -6.29
C MET A 373 -22.82 16.60 -5.12
N LEU A 374 -22.17 15.46 -5.39
CA LEU A 374 -21.50 14.61 -4.42
C LEU A 374 -20.39 15.36 -3.66
N ALA A 375 -19.65 16.23 -4.37
CA ALA A 375 -18.63 17.08 -3.78
C ALA A 375 -19.18 18.07 -2.74
N ASN A 376 -20.43 18.54 -2.93
CA ASN A 376 -21.08 19.45 -1.99
C ASN A 376 -21.86 18.72 -0.89
N GLU A 377 -22.42 17.54 -1.20
CA GLU A 377 -23.25 16.74 -0.29
C GLU A 377 -22.77 15.27 -0.24
N PRO A 378 -21.81 14.95 0.64
CA PRO A 378 -21.21 13.60 0.72
C PRO A 378 -22.22 12.48 1.01
N ASN A 379 -23.37 12.79 1.61
CA ASN A 379 -24.44 11.83 1.87
C ASN A 379 -25.08 11.28 0.59
N LEU A 380 -24.89 11.96 -0.55
CA LEU A 380 -25.32 11.46 -1.86
C LEU A 380 -24.55 10.20 -2.30
N ARG A 381 -23.45 9.83 -1.61
CA ARG A 381 -22.74 8.54 -1.82
C ARG A 381 -23.67 7.34 -1.79
N LEU A 382 -24.76 7.38 -1.03
CA LEU A 382 -25.77 6.31 -1.00
C LEU A 382 -26.39 6.01 -2.38
N PHE A 383 -26.40 6.99 -3.28
CA PHE A 383 -27.00 6.87 -4.61
C PHE A 383 -25.97 6.53 -5.70
N VAL A 384 -24.70 6.32 -5.36
CA VAL A 384 -23.68 5.88 -6.33
C VAL A 384 -24.09 4.52 -6.91
N HIS A 385 -23.95 4.37 -8.22
CA HIS A 385 -24.43 3.27 -9.06
C HIS A 385 -25.95 3.03 -9.09
N SER A 386 -26.75 3.92 -8.49
CA SER A 386 -28.21 3.79 -8.50
C SER A 386 -28.83 4.31 -9.82
N PRO A 387 -30.08 3.94 -10.12
CA PRO A 387 -30.85 4.57 -11.20
C PRO A 387 -30.97 6.09 -11.08
N ALA A 388 -30.94 6.63 -9.85
CA ALA A 388 -31.02 8.07 -9.61
C ALA A 388 -29.77 8.81 -10.12
N GLN A 389 -28.57 8.29 -9.85
CA GLN A 389 -27.33 8.84 -10.42
C GLN A 389 -27.40 8.84 -11.95
N ARG A 390 -27.80 7.72 -12.57
CA ARG A 390 -27.89 7.61 -14.04
C ARG A 390 -28.87 8.62 -14.63
N ALA A 391 -29.99 8.88 -13.97
CA ALA A 391 -30.96 9.87 -14.41
C ALA A 391 -30.39 11.30 -14.34
N ILE A 392 -29.65 11.65 -13.28
CA ILE A 392 -28.97 12.94 -13.15
C ILE A 392 -27.93 13.11 -14.26
N GLU A 393 -27.10 12.10 -14.52
CA GLU A 393 -26.09 12.14 -15.57
C GLU A 393 -26.68 12.20 -16.99
N PHE A 394 -27.80 11.52 -17.22
CA PHE A 394 -28.53 11.63 -18.48
C PHE A 394 -29.09 13.05 -18.67
N THR A 395 -29.65 13.63 -17.61
CA THR A 395 -30.22 14.98 -17.65
C THR A 395 -29.15 16.03 -17.97
N SER A 396 -27.97 15.93 -17.35
CA SER A 396 -26.83 16.81 -17.63
C SER A 396 -26.35 16.69 -19.08
N ARG A 397 -26.35 15.48 -19.64
CA ARG A 397 -26.03 15.27 -21.07
C ARG A 397 -27.08 15.86 -22.00
N ALA A 398 -28.37 15.74 -21.66
CA ALA A 398 -29.48 16.23 -22.47
C ALA A 398 -29.68 17.76 -22.40
N LEU A 399 -29.33 18.40 -21.28
CA LEU A 399 -29.50 19.84 -21.03
C LEU A 399 -28.15 20.51 -20.77
N PRO A 400 -27.50 21.09 -21.80
CA PRO A 400 -26.18 21.71 -21.69
C PRO A 400 -26.09 22.79 -20.59
N GLU A 401 -27.19 23.50 -20.30
CA GLU A 401 -27.26 24.54 -19.27
C GLU A 401 -27.05 24.01 -17.84
N LEU A 402 -27.25 22.71 -17.63
CA LEU A 402 -27.03 22.03 -16.35
C LEU A 402 -25.64 21.40 -16.23
N ARG A 403 -24.80 21.48 -17.27
CA ARG A 403 -23.47 20.89 -17.24
C ARG A 403 -22.56 21.72 -16.34
N PRO A 404 -21.89 21.10 -15.36
CA PRO A 404 -20.91 21.81 -14.55
C PRO A 404 -19.73 22.23 -15.43
N GLN A 405 -18.99 23.24 -14.96
CA GLN A 405 -17.72 23.58 -15.60
C GLN A 405 -16.75 22.40 -15.50
N SER A 406 -16.01 22.16 -16.57
CA SER A 406 -15.07 21.05 -16.59
C SER A 406 -13.84 21.31 -15.71
N THR A 407 -13.47 20.30 -14.94
CA THR A 407 -12.32 20.31 -14.03
C THR A 407 -10.98 20.47 -14.77
N LEU A 408 -10.88 19.87 -15.97
CA LEU A 408 -9.67 19.81 -16.81
C LEU A 408 -10.06 19.69 -18.29
N VAL A 409 -9.09 19.81 -19.19
CA VAL A 409 -9.29 19.56 -20.62
C VAL A 409 -8.12 18.71 -21.12
N ASP A 410 -8.42 17.56 -21.72
CA ASP A 410 -7.46 16.75 -22.47
C ASP A 410 -7.72 16.96 -23.97
N PRO A 411 -6.82 17.67 -24.69
CA PRO A 411 -7.03 18.01 -26.09
C PRO A 411 -6.77 16.84 -27.05
N SER A 412 -6.18 15.74 -26.59
CA SER A 412 -5.75 14.63 -27.44
C SER A 412 -5.94 13.28 -26.73
N PRO A 413 -7.18 12.96 -26.29
CA PRO A 413 -7.44 11.75 -25.52
C PRO A 413 -7.10 10.50 -26.35
N LEU A 414 -6.61 9.45 -25.71
CA LEU A 414 -6.36 8.18 -26.39
C LEU A 414 -7.69 7.49 -26.72
N ALA A 415 -7.83 6.97 -27.93
CA ALA A 415 -9.02 6.25 -28.38
C ALA A 415 -9.13 4.83 -27.77
N SER A 416 -7.99 4.26 -27.37
CA SER A 416 -7.89 2.94 -26.75
C SER A 416 -6.92 2.97 -25.56
N PRO A 417 -7.09 2.08 -24.57
CA PRO A 417 -6.21 2.06 -23.43
C PRO A 417 -4.78 1.68 -23.86
N PRO A 418 -3.74 2.37 -23.35
CA PRO A 418 -2.36 2.00 -23.64
C PRO A 418 -2.02 0.60 -23.10
N GLU A 419 -1.00 -0.04 -23.67
CA GLU A 419 -0.49 -1.31 -23.16
C GLU A 419 0.19 -1.09 -21.80
N ILE A 420 -0.42 -1.59 -20.73
CA ILE A 420 0.12 -1.45 -19.38
C ILE A 420 0.86 -2.75 -19.03
N ARG A 421 2.19 -2.67 -19.00
CA ARG A 421 3.04 -3.76 -18.52
C ARG A 421 3.11 -3.72 -17.00
N LEU A 422 2.27 -4.52 -16.35
CA LEU A 422 2.49 -4.87 -14.96
C LEU A 422 3.09 -6.26 -14.93
N ASP A 423 4.36 -6.37 -14.54
CA ASP A 423 4.95 -7.63 -14.10
C ASP A 423 4.30 -8.00 -12.75
N MET A 424 3.02 -8.37 -12.82
CA MET A 424 2.30 -8.94 -11.70
C MET A 424 2.95 -10.29 -11.44
N ALA A 425 3.89 -10.34 -10.50
CA ALA A 425 4.30 -11.60 -9.90
C ALA A 425 3.02 -12.24 -9.33
N ALA A 426 2.38 -13.08 -10.12
CA ALA A 426 1.16 -13.79 -9.74
C ALA A 426 1.55 -14.80 -8.66
N LYS A 427 1.68 -14.35 -7.42
CA LYS A 427 1.68 -15.23 -6.25
C LYS A 427 0.30 -15.89 -6.27
N GLY A 428 0.28 -17.15 -6.74
CA GLY A 428 -0.94 -17.92 -6.99
C GLY A 428 -1.92 -17.81 -5.84
N ARG A 429 -2.93 -16.96 -5.99
CA ARG A 429 -4.05 -16.89 -5.06
C ARG A 429 -5.00 -18.01 -5.45
N GLN A 430 -5.40 -18.84 -4.47
CA GLN A 430 -6.35 -19.93 -4.67
C GLN A 430 -7.65 -19.42 -5.32
N VAL A 431 -7.76 -19.54 -6.63
CA VAL A 431 -8.96 -19.23 -7.43
C VAL A 431 -10.18 -20.01 -6.94
N GLY A 432 -9.96 -21.15 -6.27
CA GLY A 432 -11.02 -22.02 -5.76
C GLY A 432 -11.93 -21.40 -4.71
N SER A 433 -11.45 -20.49 -3.85
CA SER A 433 -12.27 -19.92 -2.77
C SER A 433 -13.27 -18.87 -3.27
N MET A 434 -12.87 -18.02 -4.22
CA MET A 434 -13.77 -17.04 -4.85
C MET A 434 -14.81 -17.72 -5.76
N LEU A 435 -14.44 -18.80 -6.47
CA LEU A 435 -15.37 -19.55 -7.30
C LEU A 435 -16.46 -20.22 -6.44
N MET A 436 -16.09 -20.79 -5.29
CA MET A 436 -17.05 -21.37 -4.34
C MET A 436 -18.00 -20.32 -3.75
N LEU A 437 -17.50 -19.10 -3.46
CA LEU A 437 -18.33 -17.99 -2.99
C LEU A 437 -19.31 -17.52 -4.08
N ALA A 438 -18.87 -17.41 -5.32
CA ALA A 438 -19.73 -17.03 -6.45
C ALA A 438 -20.83 -18.06 -6.71
N VAL A 439 -20.49 -19.37 -6.68
CA VAL A 439 -21.45 -20.47 -6.84
C VAL A 439 -22.47 -20.49 -5.70
N SER A 440 -22.04 -20.25 -4.46
CA SER A 440 -22.95 -20.21 -3.31
C SER A 440 -23.88 -18.99 -3.34
N MET A 441 -23.41 -17.81 -3.79
CA MET A 441 -24.28 -16.65 -4.01
C MET A 441 -25.31 -16.89 -5.12
N LEU A 442 -24.92 -17.53 -6.23
CA LEU A 442 -25.84 -17.92 -7.30
C LEU A 442 -26.90 -18.92 -6.81
N ALA A 443 -26.52 -19.89 -5.97
CA ALA A 443 -27.45 -20.84 -5.39
C ALA A 443 -28.47 -20.17 -4.45
N ILE A 444 -28.03 -19.18 -3.65
CA ILE A 444 -28.92 -18.39 -2.78
C ILE A 444 -29.90 -17.57 -3.63
N ALA A 445 -29.41 -16.87 -4.68
CA ALA A 445 -30.25 -16.09 -5.58
C ALA A 445 -31.30 -16.97 -6.28
N ALA A 446 -30.92 -18.16 -6.75
CA ALA A 446 -31.84 -19.13 -7.33
C ALA A 446 -32.89 -19.61 -6.31
N GLY A 447 -32.48 -19.86 -5.06
CA GLY A 447 -33.39 -20.26 -3.98
C GLY A 447 -34.44 -19.19 -3.66
N VAL A 448 -34.07 -17.91 -3.66
CA VAL A 448 -34.99 -16.78 -3.43
C VAL A 448 -35.98 -16.64 -4.60
N ILE A 449 -35.53 -16.80 -5.84
CA ILE A 449 -36.40 -16.79 -7.03
C ILE A 449 -37.42 -17.94 -6.97
N VAL A 450 -36.98 -19.15 -6.61
CA VAL A 450 -37.90 -20.29 -6.45
C VAL A 450 -38.89 -20.05 -5.32
N TYR A 451 -38.45 -19.56 -4.16
CA TYR A 451 -39.34 -19.24 -3.04
C TYR A 451 -40.42 -18.22 -3.41
N THR A 452 -40.03 -17.15 -4.10
CA THR A 452 -40.95 -16.07 -4.52
C THR A 452 -41.91 -16.46 -5.64
N ILE A 453 -41.55 -17.45 -6.47
CA ILE A 453 -42.44 -17.99 -7.52
C ILE A 453 -43.37 -19.07 -6.95
N VAL A 454 -42.94 -19.80 -5.93
CA VAL A 454 -43.66 -20.98 -5.40
C VAL A 454 -44.60 -20.65 -4.24
N GLU A 455 -44.49 -19.50 -3.57
CA GLU A 455 -45.52 -19.09 -2.60
C GLU A 455 -46.87 -18.78 -3.29
N PRO A 456 -47.94 -19.55 -3.03
CA PRO A 456 -49.27 -19.22 -3.52
C PRO A 456 -49.79 -18.03 -2.70
N ARG A 457 -50.28 -17.00 -3.38
CA ARG A 457 -51.03 -15.89 -2.76
C ARG A 457 -52.14 -16.46 -1.87
N LEU A 458 -51.93 -16.40 -0.55
CA LEU A 458 -52.95 -16.75 0.43
C LEU A 458 -54.08 -15.72 0.40
N GLY A 459 -55.16 -16.08 -0.30
CA GLY A 459 -56.55 -15.86 0.13
C GLY A 459 -57.13 -14.45 0.03
N ALA A 460 -57.70 -14.10 -1.14
CA ALA A 460 -58.84 -13.20 -1.18
C ALA A 460 -60.07 -13.94 -0.62
N ALA A 461 -60.68 -13.42 0.45
CA ALA A 461 -61.89 -13.98 1.06
C ALA A 461 -63.11 -13.82 0.11
N PRO A 462 -63.96 -14.85 -0.05
CA PRO A 462 -65.16 -14.73 -0.87
C PRO A 462 -66.27 -14.00 -0.11
N ARG A 463 -66.92 -13.04 -0.80
CA ARG A 463 -68.17 -12.40 -0.37
C ARG A 463 -69.25 -13.47 -0.24
N GLY A 464 -69.72 -13.69 0.99
CA GLY A 464 -70.93 -14.46 1.27
C GLY A 464 -72.15 -13.57 1.15
N ASP A 465 -72.93 -13.83 0.12
CA ASP A 465 -74.30 -13.34 -0.10
C ASP A 465 -75.26 -14.23 0.69
N ARG A 466 -76.09 -13.66 1.58
CA ARG A 466 -77.33 -14.26 2.10
C ARG A 466 -78.34 -13.19 2.51
N SER A 467 -79.41 -13.11 1.71
CA SER A 467 -80.84 -12.92 2.03
C SER A 467 -81.24 -11.97 3.17
#